data_AF-A0A4S9LYU3-F1
#
_entry.id   AF-A0A4S9LYU3-F1
#
_cell.length_a   1.000
_cell.length_b   1.000
_cell.length_c   1.000
_cell.angle_alpha   90.00
_cell.angle_beta   90.00
_cell.angle_gamma   90.00
#
_symmetry.space_group_name_H-M   'P 1'
#
loop_
_entity.id
_entity.type
_entity.pdbx_description
1 polymer ?
#
loop_
_entity_poly.entity_id
_entity_poly.type
_entity_poly.pdbx_seq_one_letter_code
_entity_poly.pdbx_strand_id
1 'polypeptide(L)'
;MMAPGDNEAMLLEQGGLRRRLQVVTIAAACWTELGISVAGTESASRTVCCDMGVSWVSWLETLMVAEKAQASSTAAIEALNQQARPWTNVTQQPIHAHTATAVVASELRKMTAFIRQEALEKAREIHLKADEEFAIEKSQLVRQETQSIDAQYEKKFKQASMSQQITKSTLSNKTRLRLLSARQELLDDLFEQANNKLADSAKDQAKYQDILKNLILEGLYALNESKISVRCRSKDDHVVRKAADAAQAEYKEKMNGRETDIKIDDKNKLPEETSGGVTIVNSTGRIDINNTFEERLRLLQSEALPSVRATLFGENKNRKFKD
;
A
#
# COMPACT_ATOMS: atom_id res chain seq x y z
N MET A 1 -38.88 49.70 22.37
CA MET A 1 -39.73 48.51 22.13
C MET A 1 -38.87 47.50 21.40
N MET A 2 -38.38 46.47 22.10
CA MET A 2 -37.61 45.36 21.50
C MET A 2 -38.58 44.26 21.05
N ALA A 3 -38.25 43.60 19.95
CA ALA A 3 -39.10 42.62 19.27
C ALA A 3 -39.23 41.29 20.06
N PRO A 4 -40.37 40.56 19.96
CA PRO A 4 -40.70 39.42 20.81
C PRO A 4 -39.99 38.09 20.45
N GLY A 5 -38.85 38.12 19.72
CA GLY A 5 -38.11 36.91 19.30
C GLY A 5 -36.83 36.62 20.10
N ASP A 6 -36.28 37.62 20.81
CA ASP A 6 -34.95 37.49 21.43
C ASP A 6 -34.97 36.89 22.84
N ASN A 7 -36.13 36.89 23.51
CA ASN A 7 -36.28 36.30 24.85
C ASN A 7 -36.32 34.76 24.84
N GLU A 8 -36.75 34.13 23.74
CA GLU A 8 -36.87 32.67 23.65
C GLU A 8 -35.50 32.00 23.39
N ALA A 9 -34.64 32.64 22.59
CA ALA A 9 -33.27 32.17 22.34
C ALA A 9 -32.38 32.28 23.59
N MET A 10 -32.55 33.35 24.38
CA MET A 10 -31.80 33.55 25.62
C MET A 10 -32.23 32.57 26.73
N LEU A 11 -33.50 32.16 26.77
CA LEU A 11 -34.01 31.13 27.69
C LEU A 11 -33.56 29.71 27.30
N LEU A 12 -33.41 29.42 25.99
CA LEU A 12 -32.87 28.15 25.50
C LEU A 12 -31.36 28.01 25.76
N GLU A 13 -30.58 29.09 25.61
CA GLU A 13 -29.16 29.08 26.01
C GLU A 13 -28.97 28.96 27.52
N GLN A 14 -29.78 29.66 28.33
CA GLN A 14 -29.72 29.51 29.79
C GLN A 14 -30.19 28.12 30.27
N GLY A 15 -31.15 27.50 29.57
CA GLY A 15 -31.55 26.11 29.80
C GLY A 15 -30.47 25.09 29.41
N GLY A 16 -29.69 25.37 28.36
CA GLY A 16 -28.54 24.56 27.94
C GLY A 16 -27.36 24.68 28.89
N LEU A 17 -27.06 25.90 29.38
CA LEU A 17 -26.03 26.12 30.41
C LEU A 17 -26.42 25.50 31.76
N ARG A 18 -27.69 25.57 32.19
CA ARG A 18 -28.15 24.90 33.42
C ARG A 18 -28.01 23.39 33.35
N ARG A 19 -28.33 22.76 32.22
CA ARG A 19 -28.15 21.31 32.03
C ARG A 19 -26.67 20.92 32.00
N ARG A 20 -25.81 21.72 31.36
CA ARG A 20 -24.35 21.50 31.39
C ARG A 20 -23.77 21.69 32.80
N LEU A 21 -24.22 22.70 33.54
CA LEU A 21 -23.81 22.89 34.94
C LEU A 21 -24.29 21.73 35.84
N GLN A 22 -25.54 21.26 35.68
CA GLN A 22 -26.08 20.12 36.43
C GLN A 22 -25.28 18.84 36.17
N VAL A 23 -24.92 18.56 34.91
CA VAL A 23 -24.09 17.39 34.55
C VAL A 23 -22.69 17.51 35.16
N VAL A 24 -22.11 18.71 35.19
CA VAL A 24 -20.80 18.96 35.81
C VAL A 24 -20.88 18.86 37.35
N THR A 25 -21.97 19.29 37.99
CA THR A 25 -22.15 19.15 39.45
C THR A 25 -22.42 17.71 39.87
N ILE A 26 -23.15 16.94 39.05
CA ILE A 26 -23.43 15.52 39.30
C ILE A 26 -22.17 14.67 39.07
N ALA A 27 -21.37 14.99 38.05
CA ALA A 27 -20.07 14.35 37.83
C ALA A 27 -19.06 14.67 38.97
N ALA A 28 -19.06 15.91 39.47
CA ALA A 28 -18.24 16.29 40.62
C ALA A 28 -18.68 15.59 41.92
N ALA A 29 -20.00 15.45 42.15
CA ALA A 29 -20.54 14.76 43.32
C ALA A 29 -20.19 13.27 43.35
N CYS A 30 -20.27 12.59 42.21
CA CYS A 30 -19.92 11.17 42.05
C CYS A 30 -18.42 10.90 42.28
N TRP A 31 -17.54 11.86 41.98
CA TRP A 31 -16.09 11.74 42.22
C TRP A 31 -15.69 11.97 43.69
N THR A 32 -16.44 12.78 44.44
CA THR A 32 -16.23 12.94 45.90
C THR A 32 -16.61 11.71 46.71
N GLU A 33 -17.61 10.92 46.29
CA GLU A 33 -17.99 9.67 46.97
C GLU A 33 -17.00 8.51 46.70
N LEU A 34 -16.21 8.59 45.63
CA LEU A 34 -15.18 7.59 45.29
C LEU A 34 -13.76 7.93 45.79
N GLY A 35 -13.60 9.06 46.51
CA GLY A 35 -12.35 9.40 47.20
C GLY A 35 -11.17 9.82 46.29
N ILE A 36 -11.43 10.22 45.05
CA ILE A 36 -10.38 10.59 44.08
C ILE A 36 -10.35 12.12 43.91
N SER A 37 -9.31 12.78 44.44
CA SER A 37 -9.06 14.19 44.20
C SER A 37 -8.31 14.38 42.88
N VAL A 38 -8.93 15.03 41.90
CA VAL A 38 -8.22 15.44 40.67
C VAL A 38 -8.63 16.85 40.27
N ALA A 39 -7.63 17.73 40.27
CA ALA A 39 -7.70 19.04 39.63
C ALA A 39 -7.60 18.87 38.11
N GLY A 40 -8.51 19.52 37.36
CA GLY A 40 -8.41 19.65 35.91
C GLY A 40 -9.22 18.60 35.13
N THR A 41 -10.49 18.91 34.87
CA THR A 41 -11.50 18.00 34.32
C THR A 41 -11.50 17.83 32.80
N GLU A 42 -10.60 18.49 32.06
CA GLU A 42 -10.67 18.51 30.59
C GLU A 42 -9.68 17.56 29.89
N SER A 43 -8.55 17.22 30.52
CA SER A 43 -7.52 16.36 29.92
C SER A 43 -7.76 14.86 30.12
N ALA A 44 -8.37 14.45 31.23
CA ALA A 44 -8.57 13.04 31.58
C ALA A 44 -9.57 12.31 30.66
N SER A 45 -10.56 13.03 30.13
CA SER A 45 -11.59 12.45 29.25
C SER A 45 -11.04 12.08 27.87
N ARG A 46 -9.98 12.75 27.41
CA ARG A 46 -9.36 12.46 26.09
C ARG A 46 -8.49 11.21 26.10
N THR A 47 -7.84 10.87 27.21
CA THR A 47 -6.93 9.72 27.28
C THR A 47 -7.67 8.39 27.33
N VAL A 48 -8.81 8.31 28.04
CA VAL A 48 -9.61 7.08 28.14
C VAL A 48 -10.31 6.73 26.80
N CYS A 49 -10.62 7.73 25.96
CA CYS A 49 -11.27 7.49 24.67
C CYS A 49 -10.33 6.97 23.57
N CYS A 50 -9.02 7.25 23.66
CA CYS A 50 -8.06 6.73 22.68
C CYS A 50 -7.78 5.23 22.85
N ASP A 51 -7.85 4.70 24.07
CA ASP A 51 -7.51 3.28 24.35
C ASP A 51 -8.65 2.30 24.05
N MET A 52 -9.90 2.76 23.96
CA MET A 52 -11.06 1.87 23.74
C MET A 52 -11.57 1.81 22.30
N GLY A 53 -11.10 2.66 21.38
CA GLY A 53 -11.45 2.56 19.95
C GLY A 53 -12.95 2.68 19.62
N VAL A 54 -13.75 3.29 20.50
CA VAL A 54 -15.19 3.50 20.33
C VAL A 54 -15.50 5.00 20.42
N SER A 55 -16.33 5.52 19.51
CA SER A 55 -16.81 6.90 19.53
C SER A 55 -17.44 7.23 20.89
N TRP A 56 -17.04 8.36 21.50
CA TRP A 56 -17.56 8.86 22.78
C TRP A 56 -19.09 8.89 22.85
N VAL A 57 -19.72 9.11 21.69
CA VAL A 57 -21.18 9.13 21.51
C VAL A 57 -21.80 7.74 21.73
N SER A 58 -21.14 6.68 21.24
CA SER A 58 -21.65 5.31 21.37
C SER A 58 -21.52 4.78 22.79
N TRP A 59 -20.48 5.18 23.54
CA TRP A 59 -20.33 4.83 24.94
C TRP A 59 -21.38 5.54 25.82
N LEU A 60 -21.66 6.82 25.55
CA LEU A 60 -22.73 7.58 26.18
C LEU A 60 -24.12 7.02 25.85
N GLU A 61 -24.37 6.60 24.61
CA GLU A 61 -25.63 5.94 24.22
C GLU A 61 -25.83 4.60 24.96
N THR A 62 -24.76 3.82 25.14
CA THR A 62 -24.83 2.53 25.84
C THR A 62 -25.10 2.72 27.34
N LEU A 63 -24.50 3.74 27.96
CA LEU A 63 -24.75 4.14 29.35
C LEU A 63 -26.19 4.65 29.54
N MET A 64 -26.69 5.47 28.61
CA MET A 64 -28.09 5.92 28.64
C MET A 64 -29.07 4.77 28.46
N VAL A 65 -28.77 3.76 27.64
CA VAL A 65 -29.62 2.57 27.46
C VAL A 65 -29.62 1.70 28.73
N ALA A 66 -28.49 1.54 29.41
CA ALA A 66 -28.40 0.85 30.69
C ALA A 66 -29.20 1.56 31.79
N GLU A 67 -29.10 2.89 31.87
CA GLU A 67 -29.85 3.72 32.83
C GLU A 67 -31.37 3.66 32.54
N LYS A 68 -31.77 3.63 31.27
CA LYS A 68 -33.18 3.47 30.85
C LYS A 68 -33.75 2.09 31.19
N ALA A 69 -32.93 1.03 31.10
CA ALA A 69 -33.30 -0.32 31.51
C ALA A 69 -33.43 -0.44 33.05
N GLN A 70 -32.53 0.22 33.80
CA GLN A 70 -32.58 0.24 35.26
C GLN A 70 -33.75 1.10 35.79
N ALA A 71 -34.05 2.22 35.13
CA ALA A 71 -35.22 3.06 35.39
C ALA A 71 -36.55 2.37 35.04
N SER A 72 -36.61 1.57 33.96
CA SER A 72 -37.83 0.81 33.65
C SER A 72 -38.07 -0.34 34.62
N SER A 73 -37.02 -1.01 35.10
CA SER A 73 -37.13 -2.07 36.11
C SER A 73 -37.60 -1.53 37.47
N THR A 74 -37.08 -0.38 37.90
CA THR A 74 -37.48 0.28 39.16
C THR A 74 -38.91 0.83 39.07
N ALA A 75 -39.29 1.41 37.93
CA ALA A 75 -40.68 1.83 37.68
C ALA A 75 -41.65 0.64 37.64
N ALA A 76 -41.24 -0.52 37.10
CA ALA A 76 -42.04 -1.74 37.10
C ALA A 76 -42.20 -2.31 38.51
N ILE A 77 -41.13 -2.31 39.31
CA ILE A 77 -41.17 -2.71 40.73
C ILE A 77 -42.08 -1.76 41.52
N GLU A 78 -42.01 -0.46 41.28
CA GLU A 78 -42.85 0.53 41.96
C GLU A 78 -44.33 0.47 41.53
N ALA A 79 -44.61 0.15 40.26
CA ALA A 79 -45.96 -0.10 39.76
C ALA A 79 -46.57 -1.38 40.37
N LEU A 80 -45.78 -2.45 40.50
CA LEU A 80 -46.17 -3.67 41.22
C LEU A 80 -46.44 -3.39 42.69
N ASN A 81 -45.59 -2.57 43.32
CA ASN A 81 -45.77 -2.17 44.72
C ASN A 81 -47.01 -1.28 44.90
N GLN A 82 -47.33 -0.40 43.95
CA GLN A 82 -48.56 0.40 43.93
C GLN A 82 -49.82 -0.46 43.76
N GLN A 83 -49.79 -1.53 42.97
CA GLN A 83 -50.89 -2.50 42.86
C GLN A 83 -51.06 -3.35 44.14
N ALA A 84 -50.00 -3.53 44.94
CA ALA A 84 -50.05 -4.21 46.22
C ALA A 84 -50.54 -3.32 47.39
N ARG A 85 -50.45 -1.99 47.28
CA ARG A 85 -50.87 -1.02 48.33
C ARG A 85 -52.33 -1.16 48.81
N PRO A 86 -53.35 -1.42 47.95
CA PRO A 86 -54.73 -1.61 48.41
C PRO A 86 -54.89 -2.78 49.38
N TRP A 87 -54.10 -3.84 49.23
CA TRP A 87 -54.15 -5.03 50.08
C TRP A 87 -53.41 -4.85 51.41
N THR A 88 -52.41 -3.96 51.46
CA THR A 88 -51.70 -3.65 52.72
C THR A 88 -52.60 -2.93 53.74
N ASN A 89 -53.46 -2.01 53.27
CA ASN A 89 -54.33 -1.20 54.14
C ASN A 89 -55.60 -1.94 54.63
N VAL A 90 -55.98 -3.04 53.97
CA VAL A 90 -57.11 -3.89 54.39
C VAL A 90 -56.79 -4.72 55.64
N THR A 91 -55.51 -4.88 55.99
CA THR A 91 -55.12 -5.63 57.20
C THR A 91 -55.21 -4.83 58.50
N GLN A 92 -55.59 -3.55 58.44
CA GLN A 92 -55.61 -2.62 59.58
C GLN A 92 -57.02 -2.15 59.98
N GLN A 93 -58.06 -2.93 59.67
CA GLN A 93 -59.35 -2.81 60.33
C GLN A 93 -59.49 -3.90 61.40
N PRO A 94 -59.79 -3.56 62.66
CA PRO A 94 -60.10 -4.56 63.68
C PRO A 94 -61.41 -5.26 63.28
N ILE A 95 -61.31 -6.53 62.91
CA ILE A 95 -62.46 -7.39 62.67
C ILE A 95 -63.22 -7.50 63.99
N HIS A 96 -64.46 -7.01 64.02
CA HIS A 96 -65.35 -7.15 65.17
C HIS A 96 -65.43 -8.64 65.55
N ALA A 97 -64.85 -8.97 66.71
CA ALA A 97 -64.80 -10.32 67.24
C ALA A 97 -66.19 -10.76 67.73
N HIS A 98 -67.04 -11.23 66.82
CA HIS A 98 -68.13 -12.12 67.18
C HIS A 98 -67.58 -13.56 67.22
N THR A 99 -67.07 -13.94 68.40
CA THR A 99 -66.79 -15.32 68.85
C THR A 99 -66.20 -16.27 67.79
N ALA A 100 -65.03 -15.93 67.26
CA ALA A 100 -64.09 -16.96 66.79
C ALA A 100 -63.31 -17.43 68.02
N THR A 101 -63.46 -18.70 68.42
CA THR A 101 -62.67 -19.28 69.51
C THR A 101 -61.19 -19.07 69.23
N ALA A 102 -60.36 -18.84 70.25
CA ALA A 102 -58.91 -18.58 70.08
C ALA A 102 -58.18 -19.62 69.19
N VAL A 103 -58.76 -20.81 69.10
CA VAL A 103 -58.38 -21.91 68.20
C VAL A 103 -58.50 -21.52 66.71
N VAL A 104 -59.62 -20.94 66.27
CA VAL A 104 -59.85 -20.55 64.86
C VAL A 104 -58.89 -19.43 64.42
N ALA A 105 -58.64 -18.45 65.29
CA ALA A 105 -57.67 -17.38 65.02
C ALA A 105 -56.21 -17.89 64.99
N SER A 106 -55.89 -18.97 65.71
CA SER A 106 -54.58 -19.62 65.63
C SER A 106 -54.39 -20.37 64.32
N GLU A 107 -55.43 -21.00 63.79
CA GLU A 107 -55.36 -21.77 62.55
C GLU A 107 -55.26 -20.87 61.31
N LEU A 108 -56.00 -19.76 61.27
CA LEU A 108 -55.85 -18.74 60.23
C LEU A 108 -54.45 -18.11 60.20
N ARG A 109 -53.79 -17.98 61.36
CA ARG A 109 -52.39 -17.52 61.44
C ARG A 109 -51.41 -18.54 60.88
N LYS A 110 -51.64 -19.85 61.08
CA LYS A 110 -50.84 -20.89 60.44
C LYS A 110 -51.05 -20.91 58.93
N MET A 111 -52.29 -20.78 58.47
CA MET A 111 -52.61 -20.72 57.03
C MET A 111 -51.96 -19.51 56.36
N THR A 112 -52.01 -18.32 56.98
CA THR A 112 -51.34 -17.12 56.44
C THR A 112 -49.82 -17.22 56.48
N ALA A 113 -49.24 -17.85 57.51
CA ALA A 113 -47.80 -18.14 57.55
C ALA A 113 -47.38 -19.13 56.44
N PHE A 114 -48.19 -20.16 56.19
CA PHE A 114 -47.97 -21.11 55.10
C PHE A 114 -48.00 -20.42 53.73
N ILE A 115 -49.03 -19.61 53.45
CA ILE A 115 -49.16 -18.85 52.20
C ILE A 115 -47.95 -17.92 52.00
N ARG A 116 -47.49 -17.25 53.06
CA ARG A 116 -46.29 -16.41 53.00
C ARG A 116 -45.03 -17.21 52.71
N GLN A 117 -44.86 -18.36 53.36
CA GLN A 117 -43.70 -19.22 53.13
C GLN A 117 -43.69 -19.79 51.71
N GLU A 118 -44.85 -20.22 51.20
CA GLU A 118 -45.00 -20.68 49.82
C GLU A 118 -44.68 -19.57 48.81
N ALA A 119 -45.16 -18.34 49.06
CA ALA A 119 -44.84 -17.18 48.23
C ALA A 119 -43.33 -16.85 48.26
N LEU A 120 -42.68 -16.95 49.42
CA LEU A 120 -41.24 -16.73 49.55
C LEU A 120 -40.40 -17.82 48.87
N GLU A 121 -40.83 -19.08 48.91
CA GLU A 121 -40.15 -20.17 48.20
C GLU A 121 -40.29 -20.00 46.69
N LYS A 122 -41.48 -19.64 46.20
CA LYS A 122 -41.73 -19.33 44.78
C LYS A 122 -40.91 -18.13 44.32
N ALA A 123 -40.80 -17.07 45.13
CA ALA A 123 -39.96 -15.92 44.81
C ALA A 123 -38.48 -16.32 44.72
N ARG A 124 -37.97 -17.13 45.67
CA ARG A 124 -36.60 -17.64 45.63
C ARG A 124 -36.33 -18.53 44.41
N GLU A 125 -37.28 -19.39 44.03
CA GLU A 125 -37.17 -20.21 42.82
C GLU A 125 -37.09 -19.35 41.55
N ILE A 126 -37.92 -18.30 41.44
CA ILE A 126 -37.87 -17.37 40.31
C ILE A 126 -36.53 -16.65 40.24
N HIS A 127 -36.01 -16.18 41.39
CA HIS A 127 -34.71 -15.53 41.43
C HIS A 127 -33.57 -16.47 41.01
N LEU A 128 -33.56 -17.71 41.50
CA LEU A 128 -32.54 -18.68 41.12
C LEU A 128 -32.57 -18.98 39.62
N LYS A 129 -33.76 -19.17 39.04
CA LYS A 129 -33.91 -19.36 37.59
C LYS A 129 -33.48 -18.14 36.79
N ALA A 130 -33.81 -16.94 37.24
CA ALA A 130 -33.39 -15.71 36.58
C ALA A 130 -31.87 -15.56 36.57
N ASP A 131 -31.19 -15.92 37.67
CA ASP A 131 -29.72 -15.88 37.74
C ASP A 131 -29.07 -16.94 36.84
N GLU A 132 -29.64 -18.15 36.79
CA GLU A 132 -29.21 -19.22 35.87
C GLU A 132 -29.37 -18.80 34.40
N GLU A 133 -30.54 -18.28 34.04
CA GLU A 133 -30.84 -17.78 32.68
C GLU A 133 -29.93 -16.61 32.31
N PHE A 134 -29.73 -15.64 33.21
CA PHE A 134 -28.81 -14.51 32.99
C PHE A 134 -27.38 -14.98 32.73
N ALA A 135 -26.89 -15.95 33.52
CA ALA A 135 -25.55 -16.49 33.34
C ALA A 135 -25.40 -17.21 32.00
N ILE A 136 -26.41 -17.98 31.58
CA ILE A 136 -26.42 -18.69 30.30
C ILE A 136 -26.43 -17.69 29.15
N GLU A 137 -27.37 -16.74 29.13
CA GLU A 137 -27.52 -15.75 28.06
C GLU A 137 -26.29 -14.86 27.92
N LYS A 138 -25.74 -14.37 29.05
CA LYS A 138 -24.49 -13.60 29.05
C LYS A 138 -23.35 -14.40 28.44
N SER A 139 -23.20 -15.67 28.83
CA SER A 139 -22.15 -16.53 28.29
C SER A 139 -22.31 -16.77 26.79
N GLN A 140 -23.55 -16.92 26.32
CA GLN A 140 -23.88 -17.15 24.92
C GLN A 140 -23.56 -15.90 24.07
N LEU A 141 -23.99 -14.71 24.52
CA LEU A 141 -23.70 -13.45 23.85
C LEU A 141 -22.19 -13.20 23.75
N VAL A 142 -21.46 -13.36 24.86
CA VAL A 142 -20.01 -13.18 24.86
C VAL A 142 -19.33 -14.16 23.90
N ARG A 143 -19.74 -15.44 23.88
CA ARG A 143 -19.18 -16.44 22.96
C ARG A 143 -19.47 -16.09 21.49
N GLN A 144 -20.69 -15.65 21.18
CA GLN A 144 -21.08 -15.27 19.82
C GLN A 144 -20.25 -14.07 19.32
N GLU A 145 -20.12 -13.02 20.14
CA GLU A 145 -19.32 -11.85 19.76
C GLU A 145 -17.83 -12.17 19.67
N THR A 146 -17.30 -13.00 20.59
CA THR A 146 -15.91 -13.45 20.52
C THR A 146 -15.64 -14.19 19.21
N GLN A 147 -16.52 -15.11 18.81
CA GLN A 147 -16.39 -15.82 17.53
C GLN A 147 -16.45 -14.88 16.32
N SER A 148 -17.31 -13.87 16.36
CA SER A 148 -17.39 -12.83 15.32
C SER A 148 -16.10 -12.03 15.22
N ILE A 149 -15.55 -11.60 16.36
CA ILE A 149 -14.29 -10.85 16.45
C ILE A 149 -13.12 -11.70 15.95
N ASP A 150 -13.01 -12.96 16.38
CA ASP A 150 -11.95 -13.87 15.96
C ASP A 150 -11.97 -14.10 14.45
N ALA A 151 -13.16 -14.31 13.86
CA ALA A 151 -13.32 -14.48 12.42
C ALA A 151 -12.92 -13.22 11.62
N GLN A 152 -13.22 -12.03 12.14
CA GLN A 152 -12.79 -10.77 11.52
C GLN A 152 -11.28 -10.57 11.66
N TYR A 153 -10.71 -10.89 12.82
CA TYR A 153 -9.28 -10.78 13.09
C TYR A 153 -8.49 -11.72 12.18
N GLU A 154 -8.93 -12.98 12.03
CA GLU A 154 -8.28 -13.96 11.16
C GLU A 154 -8.24 -13.48 9.70
N LYS A 155 -9.33 -12.88 9.20
CA LYS A 155 -9.38 -12.28 7.85
C LYS A 155 -8.37 -11.14 7.71
N LYS A 156 -8.35 -10.21 8.67
CA LYS A 156 -7.40 -9.08 8.67
C LYS A 156 -5.95 -9.56 8.76
N PHE A 157 -5.68 -10.56 9.58
CA PHE A 157 -4.37 -11.15 9.75
C PHE A 157 -3.88 -11.81 8.46
N LYS A 158 -4.72 -12.64 7.81
CA LYS A 158 -4.39 -13.25 6.51
C LYS A 158 -4.12 -12.20 5.44
N GLN A 159 -4.95 -11.15 5.38
CA GLN A 159 -4.76 -10.04 4.44
C GLN A 159 -3.46 -9.28 4.69
N ALA A 160 -3.13 -8.98 5.95
CA ALA A 160 -1.88 -8.31 6.32
C ALA A 160 -0.65 -9.17 5.98
N SER A 161 -0.69 -10.47 6.31
CA SER A 161 0.37 -11.41 5.97
C SER A 161 0.59 -11.52 4.46
N MET A 162 -0.49 -11.61 3.67
CA MET A 162 -0.41 -11.64 2.22
C MET A 162 0.16 -10.33 1.65
N SER A 163 -0.30 -9.19 2.18
CA SER A 163 0.23 -7.87 1.80
C SER A 163 1.72 -7.74 2.08
N GLN A 164 2.19 -8.20 3.25
CA GLN A 164 3.61 -8.23 3.59
C GLN A 164 4.42 -9.11 2.64
N GLN A 165 3.89 -10.28 2.27
CA GLN A 165 4.54 -11.18 1.32
C GLN A 165 4.65 -10.55 -0.08
N ILE A 166 3.59 -9.88 -0.53
CA ILE A 166 3.59 -9.13 -1.80
C ILE A 166 4.64 -8.03 -1.74
N THR A 167 4.65 -7.21 -0.69
CA THR A 167 5.64 -6.14 -0.52
C THR A 167 7.07 -6.67 -0.51
N LYS A 168 7.33 -7.79 0.19
CA LYS A 168 8.66 -8.43 0.17
C LYS A 168 9.06 -8.86 -1.24
N SER A 169 8.13 -9.47 -1.99
CA SER A 169 8.36 -9.91 -3.36
C SER A 169 8.61 -8.73 -4.32
N THR A 170 7.79 -7.68 -4.23
CA THR A 170 7.94 -6.49 -5.08
C THR A 170 9.23 -5.75 -4.79
N LEU A 171 9.65 -5.63 -3.52
CA LEU A 171 10.93 -5.02 -3.14
C LEU A 171 12.13 -5.83 -3.66
N SER A 172 12.07 -7.16 -3.55
CA SER A 172 13.11 -8.04 -4.11
C SER A 172 13.22 -7.87 -5.63
N ASN A 173 12.09 -7.88 -6.35
CA ASN A 173 12.08 -7.68 -7.79
C ASN A 173 12.59 -6.28 -8.19
N LYS A 174 12.17 -5.23 -7.47
CA LYS A 174 12.64 -3.86 -7.72
C LYS A 174 14.15 -3.73 -7.52
N THR A 175 14.68 -4.37 -6.49
CA THR A 175 16.13 -4.40 -6.23
C THR A 175 16.88 -5.14 -7.34
N ARG A 176 16.34 -6.28 -7.79
CA ARG A 176 16.90 -7.03 -8.93
C ARG A 176 16.91 -6.20 -10.20
N LEU A 177 15.82 -5.52 -10.54
CA LEU A 177 15.74 -4.65 -11.72
C LEU A 177 16.74 -3.50 -11.63
N ARG A 178 16.85 -2.84 -10.47
CA ARG A 178 17.85 -1.78 -10.25
C ARG A 178 19.29 -2.27 -10.47
N LEU A 179 19.62 -3.46 -9.97
CA LEU A 179 20.93 -4.06 -10.19
C LEU A 179 21.18 -4.36 -11.67
N LEU A 180 20.18 -4.86 -12.40
CA LEU A 180 20.29 -5.13 -13.84
C LEU A 180 20.45 -3.83 -14.64
N SER A 181 19.69 -2.79 -14.31
CA SER A 181 19.83 -1.46 -14.92
C SER A 181 21.21 -0.88 -14.68
N ALA A 182 21.70 -0.86 -13.44
CA ALA A 182 23.04 -0.35 -13.13
C ALA A 182 24.16 -1.12 -13.85
N ARG A 183 24.00 -2.44 -14.03
CA ARG A 183 24.95 -3.23 -14.83
C ARG A 183 24.92 -2.88 -16.31
N GLN A 184 23.75 -2.56 -16.85
CA GLN A 184 23.61 -2.16 -18.25
C GLN A 184 24.17 -0.75 -18.45
N GLU A 185 23.90 0.20 -17.56
CA GLU A 185 24.47 1.54 -17.55
C GLU A 185 26.01 1.50 -17.60
N LEU A 186 26.65 0.68 -16.75
CA LEU A 186 28.11 0.51 -16.79
C LEU A 186 28.65 -0.04 -18.11
N LEU A 187 27.88 -0.89 -18.79
CA LEU A 187 28.27 -1.41 -20.11
C LEU A 187 28.10 -0.33 -21.18
N ASP A 188 26.99 0.42 -21.13
CA ASP A 188 26.71 1.50 -22.07
C ASP A 188 27.79 2.60 -21.95
N ASP A 189 28.14 3.00 -20.72
CA ASP A 189 29.23 3.94 -20.43
C ASP A 189 30.59 3.45 -20.98
N LEU A 190 30.86 2.15 -20.89
CA LEU A 190 32.09 1.55 -21.43
C LEU A 190 32.15 1.65 -22.95
N PHE A 191 31.05 1.36 -23.64
CA PHE A 191 30.98 1.46 -25.10
C PHE A 191 30.99 2.93 -25.56
N GLU A 192 30.40 3.84 -24.80
CA GLU A 192 30.50 5.28 -25.05
C GLU A 192 31.95 5.77 -24.92
N GLN A 193 32.67 5.34 -23.88
CA GLN A 193 34.11 5.63 -23.75
C GLN A 193 34.94 5.03 -24.89
N ALA A 194 34.57 3.83 -25.38
CA ALA A 194 35.22 3.21 -26.54
C ALA A 194 34.97 4.03 -27.82
N ASN A 195 33.74 4.50 -28.05
CA ASN A 195 33.40 5.40 -29.16
C ASN A 195 34.23 6.70 -29.10
N ASN A 196 34.34 7.32 -27.92
CA ASN A 196 35.14 8.53 -27.76
C ASN A 196 36.63 8.29 -28.09
N LYS A 197 37.20 7.14 -27.71
CA LYS A 197 38.57 6.76 -28.08
C LYS A 197 38.74 6.45 -29.58
N LEU A 198 37.70 5.93 -30.23
CA LEU A 198 37.70 5.73 -31.68
C LEU A 198 37.70 7.09 -32.41
N ALA A 199 36.95 8.07 -31.91
CA ALA A 199 36.98 9.43 -32.45
C ALA A 199 38.36 10.09 -32.31
N ASP A 200 39.10 9.82 -31.22
CA ASP A 200 40.48 10.28 -31.06
C ASP A 200 41.44 9.67 -32.11
N SER A 201 41.18 8.43 -32.54
CA SER A 201 41.99 7.76 -33.56
C SER A 201 41.88 8.40 -34.96
N ALA A 202 40.79 9.13 -35.22
CA ALA A 202 40.62 9.91 -36.44
C ALA A 202 41.47 11.20 -36.48
N LYS A 203 42.07 11.62 -35.35
CA LYS A 203 42.96 12.80 -35.30
C LYS A 203 44.32 12.52 -35.97
N ASP A 204 44.81 11.28 -35.91
CA ASP A 204 46.08 10.87 -36.53
C ASP A 204 45.89 10.61 -38.04
N GLN A 205 46.11 11.64 -38.87
CA GLN A 205 45.81 11.59 -40.31
C GLN A 205 46.50 10.43 -41.07
N ALA A 206 47.75 10.09 -40.75
CA ALA A 206 48.49 9.03 -41.42
C ALA A 206 47.92 7.63 -41.12
N LYS A 207 47.60 7.36 -39.85
CA LYS A 207 46.97 6.09 -39.44
C LYS A 207 45.53 6.02 -39.95
N TYR A 208 44.80 7.12 -39.87
CA TYR A 208 43.42 7.19 -40.37
C TYR A 208 43.33 6.94 -41.87
N GLN A 209 44.29 7.44 -42.66
CA GLN A 209 44.34 7.16 -44.10
C GLN A 209 44.52 5.66 -44.40
N ASP A 210 45.39 4.96 -43.67
CA ASP A 210 45.58 3.51 -43.87
C ASP A 210 44.36 2.70 -43.42
N ILE A 211 43.72 3.10 -42.32
CA ILE A 211 42.46 2.50 -41.87
C ILE A 211 41.36 2.67 -42.92
N LEU A 212 41.18 3.89 -43.45
CA LEU A 212 40.19 4.18 -44.48
C LEU A 212 40.46 3.38 -45.77
N LYS A 213 41.73 3.22 -46.17
CA LYS A 213 42.12 2.38 -47.30
C LYS A 213 41.61 0.95 -47.11
N ASN A 214 41.86 0.36 -45.94
CA ASN A 214 41.44 -1.01 -45.62
C ASN A 214 39.91 -1.15 -45.55
N LEU A 215 39.20 -0.15 -45.00
CA LEU A 215 37.73 -0.16 -44.94
C LEU A 215 37.07 -0.08 -46.31
N ILE A 216 37.64 0.74 -47.22
CA ILE A 216 37.19 0.82 -48.61
C ILE A 216 37.44 -0.52 -49.30
N LEU A 217 38.64 -1.08 -49.16
CA LEU A 217 39.04 -2.33 -49.78
C LEU A 217 38.18 -3.53 -49.33
N GLU A 218 37.83 -3.61 -48.04
CA GLU A 218 36.89 -4.62 -47.52
C GLU A 218 35.51 -4.51 -48.18
N GLY A 219 34.98 -3.28 -48.32
CA GLY A 219 33.70 -3.06 -48.99
C GLY A 219 33.75 -3.34 -50.50
N LEU A 220 34.88 -3.07 -51.16
CA LEU A 220 35.11 -3.45 -52.56
C LEU A 220 35.03 -4.97 -52.73
N TYR A 221 35.64 -5.75 -51.84
CA TYR A 221 35.56 -7.22 -51.88
C TYR A 221 34.15 -7.74 -51.61
N ALA A 222 33.40 -7.10 -50.71
CA ALA A 222 32.04 -7.50 -50.39
C ALA A 222 31.04 -7.19 -51.52
N LEU A 223 31.18 -6.06 -52.22
CA LEU A 223 30.29 -5.68 -53.34
C LEU A 223 30.66 -6.37 -54.65
N ASN A 224 31.97 -6.51 -54.97
CA ASN A 224 32.48 -7.12 -56.21
C ASN A 224 31.82 -6.58 -57.49
N GLU A 225 31.64 -5.26 -57.58
CA GLU A 225 31.03 -4.56 -58.71
C GLU A 225 31.98 -3.59 -59.39
N SER A 226 31.76 -3.31 -60.68
CA SER A 226 32.63 -2.45 -61.49
C SER A 226 32.49 -0.95 -61.22
N LYS A 227 31.36 -0.50 -60.64
CA LYS A 227 31.09 0.92 -60.35
C LYS A 227 30.53 1.07 -58.95
N ILE A 228 31.25 1.81 -58.12
CA ILE A 228 30.94 1.95 -56.70
C ILE A 228 30.97 3.43 -56.32
N SER A 229 30.03 3.84 -55.48
CA SER A 229 29.96 5.18 -54.90
C SER A 229 30.32 5.15 -53.42
N VAL A 230 31.21 6.02 -52.98
CA VAL A 230 31.66 6.12 -51.58
C VAL A 230 31.10 7.41 -50.98
N ARG A 231 30.44 7.28 -49.83
CA ARG A 231 29.94 8.38 -49.02
C ARG A 231 30.84 8.55 -47.81
N CYS A 232 31.32 9.76 -47.60
CA CYS A 232 32.17 10.15 -46.49
C CYS A 232 31.66 11.44 -45.83
N ARG A 233 32.28 11.81 -44.70
CA ARG A 233 32.05 13.10 -44.05
C ARG A 233 32.79 14.20 -44.81
N SER A 234 32.22 15.41 -44.87
CA SER A 234 32.80 16.57 -45.58
C SER A 234 34.25 16.90 -45.18
N LYS A 235 34.64 16.63 -43.91
CA LYS A 235 36.00 16.88 -43.39
C LYS A 235 37.04 15.89 -43.92
N ASP A 236 36.59 14.72 -44.39
CA ASP A 236 37.46 13.58 -44.69
C ASP A 236 37.64 13.37 -46.21
N ASP A 237 36.97 14.16 -47.04
CA ASP A 237 36.97 14.05 -48.52
C ASP A 237 38.38 13.95 -49.12
N HIS A 238 39.31 14.77 -48.64
CA HIS A 238 40.70 14.77 -49.14
C HIS A 238 41.47 13.50 -48.80
N VAL A 239 41.22 12.92 -47.62
CA VAL A 239 41.88 11.70 -47.15
C VAL A 239 41.27 10.48 -47.84
N VAL A 240 39.94 10.48 -47.99
CA VAL A 240 39.20 9.41 -48.67
C VAL A 240 39.57 9.32 -50.14
N ARG A 241 39.80 10.45 -50.85
CA ARG A 241 40.31 10.43 -52.24
C ARG A 241 41.63 9.69 -52.35
N LYS A 242 42.61 10.05 -51.52
CA LYS A 242 43.93 9.38 -51.51
C LYS A 242 43.83 7.90 -51.11
N ALA A 243 42.94 7.58 -50.17
CA ALA A 243 42.71 6.20 -49.74
C ALA A 243 42.00 5.36 -50.83
N ALA A 244 41.07 5.96 -51.58
CA ALA A 244 40.38 5.32 -52.69
C ALA A 244 41.33 4.98 -53.84
N ASP A 245 42.22 5.91 -54.22
CA ASP A 245 43.23 5.67 -55.27
C ASP A 245 44.17 4.51 -54.88
N ALA A 246 44.61 4.48 -53.61
CA ALA A 246 45.45 3.41 -53.09
C ALA A 246 44.70 2.06 -53.01
N ALA A 247 43.44 2.06 -52.57
CA ALA A 247 42.59 0.87 -52.51
C ALA A 247 42.29 0.31 -53.91
N GLN A 248 42.12 1.17 -54.92
CA GLN A 248 41.90 0.76 -56.29
C GLN A 248 43.11 0.03 -56.88
N ALA A 249 44.33 0.53 -56.60
CA ALA A 249 45.56 -0.13 -57.02
C ALA A 249 45.71 -1.54 -56.39
N GLU A 250 45.47 -1.65 -55.09
CA GLU A 250 45.57 -2.92 -54.35
C GLU A 250 44.47 -3.91 -54.75
N TYR A 251 43.26 -3.43 -55.05
CA TYR A 251 42.17 -4.28 -55.55
C TYR A 251 42.48 -4.84 -56.94
N LYS A 252 43.02 -4.02 -57.86
CA LYS A 252 43.42 -4.48 -59.21
C LYS A 252 44.49 -5.56 -59.16
N GLU A 253 45.45 -5.44 -58.26
CA GLU A 253 46.53 -6.42 -58.05
C GLU A 253 45.98 -7.77 -57.55
N LYS A 254 45.09 -7.73 -56.55
CA LYS A 254 44.58 -8.95 -55.89
C LYS A 254 43.44 -9.66 -56.63
N MET A 255 42.68 -8.96 -57.48
CA MET A 255 41.52 -9.49 -58.21
C MET A 255 41.80 -9.75 -59.70
N ASN A 256 43.05 -10.02 -60.07
CA ASN A 256 43.48 -10.39 -61.41
C ASN A 256 43.02 -9.39 -62.50
N GLY A 257 43.15 -8.08 -62.25
CA GLY A 257 42.89 -7.05 -63.27
C GLY A 257 41.44 -6.61 -63.43
N ARG A 258 40.52 -6.97 -62.53
CA ARG A 258 39.17 -6.35 -62.51
C ARG A 258 39.26 -4.90 -62.06
N GLU A 259 38.83 -3.99 -62.93
CA GLU A 259 38.80 -2.56 -62.63
C GLU A 259 37.47 -2.16 -61.99
N THR A 260 37.58 -1.43 -60.89
CA THR A 260 36.43 -0.82 -60.19
C THR A 260 36.57 0.70 -60.22
N ASP A 261 35.59 1.39 -60.77
CA ASP A 261 35.49 2.86 -60.77
C ASP A 261 34.88 3.33 -59.45
N ILE A 262 35.68 4.02 -58.63
CA ILE A 262 35.28 4.54 -57.31
C ILE A 262 34.93 6.01 -57.47
N LYS A 263 33.64 6.35 -57.31
CA LYS A 263 33.16 7.74 -57.31
C LYS A 263 32.82 8.18 -55.91
N ILE A 264 33.25 9.38 -55.51
CA ILE A 264 32.81 9.96 -54.24
C ILE A 264 31.50 10.69 -54.48
N ASP A 265 30.48 10.38 -53.68
CA ASP A 265 29.16 11.02 -53.79
C ASP A 265 29.16 12.34 -53.00
N ASP A 266 29.17 13.46 -53.72
CA ASP A 266 29.12 14.79 -53.11
C ASP A 266 27.70 15.19 -52.64
N LYS A 267 26.66 14.46 -53.07
CA LYS A 267 25.25 14.82 -52.79
C LYS A 267 24.72 14.23 -51.49
N ASN A 268 25.13 13.01 -51.14
CA ASN A 268 24.69 12.30 -49.94
C ASN A 268 25.88 12.03 -49.00
N LYS A 269 26.34 13.06 -48.30
CA LYS A 269 27.45 12.95 -47.34
C LYS A 269 26.97 12.38 -46.00
N LEU A 270 27.90 11.78 -45.26
CA LEU A 270 27.64 11.33 -43.90
C LEU A 270 27.44 12.53 -42.95
N PRO A 271 26.62 12.38 -41.89
CA PRO A 271 26.46 13.41 -40.87
C PRO A 271 27.80 13.82 -40.25
N GLU A 272 27.92 15.08 -39.83
CA GLU A 272 29.16 15.56 -39.21
C GLU A 272 29.44 14.96 -37.83
N GLU A 273 28.38 14.52 -37.15
CA GLU A 273 28.42 13.89 -35.82
C GLU A 273 29.07 12.50 -35.84
N THR A 274 29.21 11.89 -37.02
CA THR A 274 29.82 10.56 -37.13
C THR A 274 31.32 10.62 -36.87
N SER A 275 31.80 9.68 -36.06
CA SER A 275 33.21 9.59 -35.62
C SER A 275 34.20 9.32 -36.76
N GLY A 276 33.71 8.81 -37.90
CA GLY A 276 34.49 8.58 -39.12
C GLY A 276 34.07 7.32 -39.88
N GLY A 277 34.85 6.99 -40.91
CA GLY A 277 34.62 5.84 -41.78
C GLY A 277 33.86 6.16 -43.06
N VAL A 278 33.41 5.11 -43.76
CA VAL A 278 32.84 5.23 -45.11
C VAL A 278 31.61 4.34 -45.27
N THR A 279 30.63 4.83 -46.03
CA THR A 279 29.50 4.00 -46.51
C THR A 279 29.64 3.83 -48.00
N ILE A 280 29.57 2.58 -48.46
CA ILE A 280 29.86 2.21 -49.83
C ILE A 280 28.56 1.74 -50.47
N VAL A 281 28.21 2.31 -51.61
CA VAL A 281 26.91 2.12 -52.27
C VAL A 281 27.11 1.71 -53.72
N ASN A 282 26.37 0.71 -54.16
CA ASN A 282 26.31 0.26 -55.55
C ASN A 282 25.86 1.42 -56.50
N SER A 283 26.31 1.40 -57.74
CA SER A 283 25.78 2.23 -58.85
C SER A 283 24.25 2.41 -58.92
N THR A 284 23.47 1.40 -58.54
CA THR A 284 21.99 1.38 -58.52
C THR A 284 21.39 1.93 -57.22
N GLY A 285 22.21 2.16 -56.19
CA GLY A 285 21.77 2.67 -54.89
C GLY A 285 20.98 1.67 -54.04
N ARG A 286 20.87 0.40 -54.45
CA ARG A 286 20.05 -0.63 -53.76
C ARG A 286 20.79 -1.37 -52.66
N ILE A 287 22.10 -1.53 -52.79
CA ILE A 287 22.95 -2.24 -51.84
C ILE A 287 23.92 -1.22 -51.26
N ASP A 288 23.87 -1.06 -49.95
CA ASP A 288 24.75 -0.20 -49.16
C ASP A 288 25.48 -1.02 -48.09
N ILE A 289 26.79 -0.79 -47.99
CA ILE A 289 27.65 -1.35 -46.95
C ILE A 289 28.05 -0.19 -46.06
N ASN A 290 27.51 -0.18 -44.84
CA ASN A 290 27.88 0.79 -43.82
C ASN A 290 29.14 0.30 -43.09
N ASN A 291 30.29 0.87 -43.44
CA ASN A 291 31.60 0.55 -42.85
C ASN A 291 32.12 1.73 -41.99
N THR A 292 31.19 2.45 -41.35
CA THR A 292 31.52 3.48 -40.35
C THR A 292 32.03 2.88 -39.05
N PHE A 293 32.80 3.64 -38.27
CA PHE A 293 33.32 3.15 -36.99
C PHE A 293 32.23 2.79 -35.99
N GLU A 294 31.13 3.56 -35.98
CA GLU A 294 29.98 3.33 -35.10
C GLU A 294 29.27 2.02 -35.42
N GLU A 295 28.98 1.75 -36.70
CA GLU A 295 28.29 0.51 -37.07
C GLU A 295 29.18 -0.71 -36.81
N ARG A 296 30.49 -0.61 -37.08
CA ARG A 296 31.45 -1.68 -36.72
C ARG A 296 31.51 -1.92 -35.22
N LEU A 297 31.55 -0.86 -34.41
CA LEU A 297 31.53 -1.02 -32.95
C LEU A 297 30.21 -1.62 -32.48
N ARG A 298 29.07 -1.23 -33.08
CA ARG A 298 27.75 -1.78 -32.76
C ARG A 298 27.64 -3.27 -33.09
N LEU A 299 28.15 -3.68 -34.25
CA LEU A 299 28.23 -5.10 -34.62
C LEU A 299 29.12 -5.86 -33.61
N LEU A 300 30.30 -5.33 -33.32
CA LEU A 300 31.22 -5.91 -32.34
C LEU A 300 30.60 -5.96 -30.94
N GLN A 301 29.83 -4.95 -30.53
CA GLN A 301 29.14 -4.92 -29.24
C GLN A 301 28.21 -6.13 -29.11
N SER A 302 27.45 -6.46 -30.15
CA SER A 302 26.53 -7.60 -30.12
C SER A 302 27.23 -8.95 -29.89
N GLU A 303 28.40 -9.15 -30.50
CA GLU A 303 29.19 -10.38 -30.41
C GLU A 303 30.08 -10.44 -29.16
N ALA A 304 30.64 -9.30 -28.76
CA ALA A 304 31.58 -9.19 -27.65
C ALA A 304 30.90 -9.08 -26.28
N LEU A 305 29.62 -8.68 -26.23
CA LEU A 305 28.85 -8.51 -24.99
C LEU A 305 28.96 -9.70 -24.00
N PRO A 306 28.85 -10.98 -24.43
CA PRO A 306 29.03 -12.12 -23.53
C PRO A 306 30.43 -12.19 -22.91
N SER A 307 31.47 -11.92 -23.69
CA SER A 307 32.87 -11.95 -23.23
C SER A 307 33.17 -10.80 -22.27
N VAL A 308 32.71 -9.59 -22.60
CA VAL A 308 32.84 -8.39 -21.77
C VAL A 308 32.12 -8.58 -20.43
N ARG A 309 30.89 -9.14 -20.45
CA ARG A 309 30.13 -9.44 -19.22
C ARG A 309 30.84 -10.47 -18.34
N ALA A 310 31.38 -11.53 -18.92
CA ALA A 310 32.12 -12.54 -18.16
C ALA A 310 33.40 -11.97 -17.53
N THR A 311 34.08 -11.06 -18.21
CA THR A 311 35.30 -10.41 -17.72
C THR A 311 35.02 -9.42 -16.59
N LEU A 312 33.97 -8.60 -16.73
CA LEU A 312 33.63 -7.56 -15.74
C LEU A 312 32.92 -8.11 -14.50
N PHE A 313 31.98 -9.04 -14.69
CA PHE A 313 31.12 -9.53 -13.61
C PHE A 313 31.45 -10.95 -13.14
N GLY A 314 32.41 -11.61 -13.78
CA GLY A 314 32.81 -13.00 -13.53
C GLY A 314 31.97 -14.03 -14.29
N GLU A 315 32.53 -15.23 -14.44
CA GLU A 315 31.82 -16.36 -15.05
C GLU A 315 30.67 -16.86 -14.15
N ASN A 316 29.60 -17.35 -14.78
CA ASN A 316 28.49 -17.96 -14.07
C ASN A 316 28.91 -19.33 -13.49
N LYS A 317 28.98 -19.43 -12.16
CA LYS A 317 29.32 -20.67 -11.43
C LYS A 317 28.40 -21.86 -11.75
N ASN A 318 27.17 -21.60 -12.19
CA ASN A 318 26.20 -22.64 -12.52
C ASN A 318 26.30 -23.15 -13.97
N ARG A 319 27.08 -22.49 -14.85
CA ARG A 319 27.27 -22.92 -16.23
C ARG A 319 28.30 -24.05 -16.28
N LYS A 320 27.84 -25.28 -16.50
CA LYS A 320 28.70 -26.48 -16.58
C LYS A 320 29.26 -26.76 -17.97
N PHE A 321 28.51 -26.42 -19.02
CA PHE A 321 28.87 -26.71 -20.42
C PHE A 321 29.10 -25.41 -21.20
N LYS A 322 30.11 -25.41 -22.06
CA LYS A 322 30.49 -24.28 -22.93
C LYS A 322 30.27 -24.58 -24.42
N ASP A 323 29.67 -25.72 -24.71
CA ASP A 323 29.35 -26.24 -26.04
C ASP A 323 28.24 -25.44 -26.74
#